data_AF-A0AAQ4QBD5-F1
#
_entry.id   AF-A0AAQ4QBD5-F1
#
_cell.length_a   1.000
_cell.length_b   1.000
_cell.length_c   1.000
_cell.angle_alpha   90.00
_cell.angle_beta   90.00
_cell.angle_gamma   90.00
#
_symmetry.space_group_name_H-M   'P 1'
#
loop_
_entity.id
_entity.type
_entity.pdbx_description
1 polymer ?
#
loop_
_entity_poly.entity_id
_entity_poly.type
_entity_poly.pdbx_seq_one_letter_code
_entity_poly.pdbx_strand_id
1 'polypeptide(L)'
;MSDGSAELARGDVRHEEPARASKHGFEPLPTPQVQQTAASRFLQVELELNAHLRRLAFSQPVRHVYNPLEYAWEPHRCYVEKFCRAGQSVLFLGMNPGPFGMAQTGVPFGEVRSVVDWLKITGEVGHPHDEHPKRRITGLACTQKERQWEEFNPP
;
A
#
# COMPACT_ATOMS: atom_id res chain seq x y z
N MET A 1 76.30 -46.29 -20.06
CA MET A 1 76.10 -46.48 -21.52
C MET A 1 74.94 -47.44 -21.64
N SER A 2 73.71 -46.90 -21.54
CA SER A 2 72.85 -46.46 -22.66
C SER A 2 71.95 -47.63 -23.07
N ASP A 3 70.69 -47.61 -22.63
CA ASP A 3 69.50 -47.24 -23.44
C ASP A 3 69.12 -48.38 -24.39
N GLY A 4 67.88 -48.86 -24.51
CA GLY A 4 66.57 -48.37 -24.12
C GLY A 4 65.54 -49.06 -25.06
N SER A 5 64.25 -48.93 -24.72
CA SER A 5 63.10 -49.08 -25.64
C SER A 5 62.72 -50.49 -26.12
N ALA A 6 61.46 -50.89 -26.26
CA ALA A 6 60.16 -50.33 -25.92
C ALA A 6 59.14 -51.47 -25.95
N GLU A 7 58.23 -51.50 -24.99
CA GLU A 7 57.11 -52.46 -24.91
C GLU A 7 55.90 -51.86 -25.67
N LEU A 8 55.37 -52.59 -26.65
CA LEU A 8 54.19 -52.19 -27.44
C LEU A 8 53.03 -53.16 -27.20
N ALA A 9 51.93 -52.59 -26.73
CA ALA A 9 50.70 -53.22 -26.29
C ALA A 9 49.77 -53.72 -27.41
N ARG A 10 48.96 -54.74 -27.09
CA ARG A 10 47.60 -55.03 -27.61
C ARG A 10 46.88 -55.81 -26.50
N GLY A 11 45.72 -55.47 -25.96
CA GLY A 11 44.74 -54.41 -26.18
C GLY A 11 43.49 -54.84 -25.40
N ASP A 12 43.34 -54.41 -24.15
CA ASP A 12 42.15 -54.68 -23.34
C ASP A 12 41.10 -53.59 -23.61
N VAL A 13 39.99 -54.00 -24.23
CA VAL A 13 38.81 -53.15 -24.40
C VAL A 13 38.12 -53.05 -23.04
N ARG A 14 38.34 -51.93 -22.33
CA ARG A 14 37.54 -51.56 -21.17
C ARG A 14 36.27 -50.86 -21.64
N HIS A 15 35.14 -51.41 -21.24
CA HIS A 15 33.83 -50.77 -21.30
C HIS A 15 33.88 -49.39 -20.61
N GLU A 16 33.56 -48.33 -21.36
CA GLU A 16 33.24 -47.03 -20.77
C GLU A 16 31.82 -47.06 -20.18
N GLU A 17 31.73 -46.81 -18.89
CA GLU A 17 30.48 -46.56 -18.15
C GLU A 17 30.04 -45.11 -18.44
N PRO A 18 28.76 -44.84 -18.80
CA PRO A 18 28.35 -43.48 -19.10
C PRO A 18 28.38 -42.62 -17.84
N ALA A 19 29.05 -41.47 -17.94
CA ALA A 19 29.17 -40.47 -16.88
C ALA A 19 27.79 -40.11 -16.31
N ARG A 20 27.67 -40.22 -14.97
CA ARG A 20 26.53 -39.73 -14.19
C ARG A 20 26.31 -38.25 -14.50
N ALA A 21 25.23 -37.94 -15.21
CA ALA A 21 24.77 -36.56 -15.38
C ALA A 21 24.47 -35.97 -13.98
N SER A 22 25.26 -34.97 -13.59
CA SER A 22 25.06 -34.23 -12.35
C SER A 22 23.72 -33.51 -12.41
N LYS A 23 22.77 -33.95 -11.58
CA LYS A 23 21.50 -33.27 -11.34
C LYS A 23 21.75 -32.07 -10.43
N HIS A 24 22.41 -31.05 -10.94
CA HIS A 24 22.42 -29.73 -10.31
C HIS A 24 21.50 -28.84 -11.14
N GLY A 25 20.20 -29.10 -10.97
CA GLY A 25 19.18 -28.16 -11.36
C GLY A 25 19.38 -26.87 -10.58
N PHE A 26 19.35 -25.75 -11.29
CA PHE A 26 19.28 -24.42 -10.71
C PHE A 26 17.93 -24.35 -9.98
N GLU A 27 17.90 -24.59 -8.67
CA GLU A 27 16.70 -24.29 -7.90
C GLU A 27 16.51 -22.77 -7.91
N PRO A 28 15.35 -22.26 -8.35
CA PRO A 28 15.06 -20.85 -8.21
C PRO A 28 15.10 -20.51 -6.71
N LEU A 29 15.90 -19.49 -6.35
CA LEU A 29 15.87 -18.95 -5.00
C LEU A 29 14.40 -18.67 -4.62
N PRO A 30 13.94 -19.08 -3.42
CA PRO A 30 12.58 -18.82 -3.00
C PRO A 30 12.34 -17.32 -3.09
N THR A 31 11.38 -16.93 -3.92
CA THR A 31 10.92 -15.54 -4.00
C THR A 31 10.52 -15.15 -2.58
N PRO A 32 11.02 -14.04 -2.01
CA PRO A 32 10.62 -13.63 -0.68
C PRO A 32 9.09 -13.51 -0.68
N GLN A 33 8.43 -14.41 0.05
CA GLN A 33 7.01 -14.36 0.27
C GLN A 33 6.76 -13.10 1.08
N VAL A 34 6.39 -12.01 0.42
CA VAL A 34 6.06 -10.75 1.07
C VAL A 34 4.86 -11.03 1.96
N GLN A 35 5.11 -11.24 3.24
CA GLN A 35 4.07 -11.41 4.24
C GLN A 35 3.27 -10.11 4.28
N GLN A 36 2.01 -10.17 3.81
CA GLN A 36 1.15 -9.00 3.78
C GLN A 36 0.87 -8.50 5.20
N THR A 37 1.14 -7.23 5.46
CA THR A 37 0.81 -6.57 6.73
C THR A 37 -0.69 -6.25 6.82
N ALA A 38 -1.21 -6.02 8.03
CA ALA A 38 -2.59 -5.57 8.21
C ALA A 38 -2.87 -4.28 7.42
N ALA A 39 -1.95 -3.30 7.48
CA ALA A 39 -2.00 -2.08 6.68
C ALA A 39 -2.08 -2.35 5.17
N SER A 40 -1.23 -3.22 4.62
CA SER A 40 -1.24 -3.51 3.18
C SER A 40 -2.56 -4.14 2.71
N ARG A 41 -3.16 -5.01 3.53
CA ARG A 41 -4.48 -5.60 3.23
C ARG A 41 -5.60 -4.56 3.33
N PHE A 42 -5.54 -3.68 4.33
CA PHE A 42 -6.52 -2.62 4.52
C PHE A 42 -6.53 -1.65 3.33
N LEU A 43 -5.35 -1.16 2.94
CA LEU A 43 -5.20 -0.30 1.76
C LEU A 43 -5.68 -0.98 0.48
N GLN A 44 -5.42 -2.28 0.32
CA GLN A 44 -5.91 -3.05 -0.83
C GLN A 44 -7.44 -3.07 -0.90
N VAL A 45 -8.11 -3.28 0.24
CA VAL A 45 -9.59 -3.23 0.32
C VAL A 45 -10.12 -1.84 -0.06
N GLU A 46 -9.46 -0.78 0.38
CA GLU A 46 -9.86 0.60 0.03
C GLU A 46 -9.65 0.91 -1.46
N LEU A 47 -8.58 0.41 -2.08
CA LEU A 47 -8.36 0.53 -3.51
C LEU A 47 -9.43 -0.22 -4.33
N GLU A 48 -9.82 -1.41 -3.88
CA GLU A 48 -10.93 -2.17 -4.50
C GLU A 48 -12.27 -1.45 -4.33
N LEU A 49 -12.54 -0.90 -3.14
CA LEU A 49 -13.71 -0.06 -2.90
C LEU A 49 -13.73 1.16 -3.82
N ASN A 50 -12.62 1.88 -3.97
CA ASN A 50 -12.50 3.02 -4.89
C ASN A 50 -12.80 2.60 -6.34
N ALA A 51 -12.27 1.46 -6.78
CA ALA A 51 -12.57 0.93 -8.11
C ALA A 51 -14.07 0.64 -8.31
N HIS A 52 -14.78 0.23 -7.26
CA HIS A 52 -16.22 0.02 -7.28
C HIS A 52 -17.00 1.33 -7.29
N LEU A 53 -16.62 2.29 -6.43
CA LEU A 53 -17.28 3.59 -6.32
C LEU A 53 -17.15 4.40 -7.61
N ARG A 54 -16.02 4.33 -8.32
CA ARG A 54 -15.83 5.00 -9.63
C ARG A 54 -16.85 4.61 -10.70
N ARG A 55 -17.49 3.45 -10.56
CA ARG A 55 -18.51 2.99 -11.52
C ARG A 55 -19.91 3.53 -11.23
N LEU A 56 -20.09 4.17 -10.08
CA LEU A 56 -21.37 4.75 -9.70
C LEU A 56 -21.58 6.09 -10.40
N ALA A 57 -22.78 6.28 -10.94
CA ALA A 57 -23.22 7.55 -11.48
C ALA A 57 -24.31 8.12 -10.55
N PHE A 58 -24.19 9.40 -10.21
CA PHE A 58 -25.16 10.11 -9.39
C PHE A 58 -25.90 11.14 -10.23
N SER A 59 -27.21 11.21 -10.06
CA SER A 59 -28.07 12.22 -10.67
C SER A 59 -28.44 13.30 -9.66
N GLN A 60 -29.27 14.26 -10.10
CA GLN A 60 -29.86 15.25 -9.19
C GLN A 60 -30.49 14.59 -7.94
N PRO A 61 -30.38 15.21 -6.76
CA PRO A 61 -29.81 16.55 -6.49
C PRO A 61 -28.29 16.57 -6.26
N VAL A 62 -27.58 15.45 -6.47
CA VAL A 62 -26.13 15.38 -6.29
C VAL A 62 -25.44 16.15 -7.41
N ARG A 63 -24.61 17.13 -7.02
CA ARG A 63 -23.87 17.99 -7.97
C ARG A 63 -22.37 17.75 -7.96
N HIS A 64 -21.82 17.41 -6.80
CA HIS A 64 -20.39 17.19 -6.60
C HIS A 64 -20.18 15.93 -5.77
N VAL A 65 -19.18 15.14 -6.14
CA VAL A 65 -18.81 13.89 -5.44
C VAL A 65 -17.32 13.93 -5.20
N TYR A 66 -16.92 13.84 -3.94
CA TYR A 66 -15.52 13.89 -3.53
C TYR A 66 -15.14 12.53 -2.97
N ASN A 67 -14.00 12.01 -3.41
CA ASN A 67 -13.38 10.82 -2.83
C ASN A 67 -11.99 11.17 -2.28
N PRO A 68 -11.85 11.45 -0.97
CA PRO A 68 -10.55 11.76 -0.38
C PRO A 68 -9.54 10.61 -0.45
N LEU A 69 -10.01 9.37 -0.63
CA LEU A 69 -9.11 8.23 -0.83
C LEU A 69 -8.45 8.24 -2.23
N GLU A 70 -8.82 9.16 -3.10
CA GLU A 70 -8.11 9.39 -4.38
C GLU A 70 -7.20 10.62 -4.28
N TYR A 71 -7.74 11.80 -3.98
CA TYR A 71 -6.95 13.04 -3.99
C TYR A 71 -6.12 13.29 -2.72
N ALA A 72 -6.46 12.66 -1.59
CA ALA A 72 -5.70 12.74 -0.33
C ALA A 72 -5.10 11.37 0.04
N TRP A 73 -4.74 10.57 -0.98
CA TRP A 73 -4.25 9.21 -0.78
C TRP A 73 -2.94 9.15 0.00
N GLU A 74 -2.00 10.07 -0.24
CA GLU A 74 -0.70 10.04 0.44
C GLU A 74 -0.81 10.17 1.97
N PRO A 75 -1.50 11.20 2.54
CA PRO A 75 -1.67 11.28 3.98
C PRO A 75 -2.54 10.14 4.52
N HIS A 76 -3.54 9.68 3.77
CA HIS A 76 -4.35 8.52 4.18
C HIS A 76 -3.49 7.25 4.31
N ARG A 77 -2.66 6.95 3.29
CA ARG A 77 -1.72 5.84 3.30
C ARG A 77 -0.73 5.96 4.46
N CYS A 78 -0.17 7.15 4.69
CA CYS A 78 0.71 7.42 5.83
C CYS A 78 0.03 7.08 7.16
N TYR A 79 -1.25 7.44 7.32
CA TYR A 79 -2.04 7.10 8.50
C TYR A 79 -2.23 5.58 8.67
N VAL A 80 -2.66 4.87 7.62
CA VAL A 80 -2.90 3.43 7.69
C VAL A 80 -1.60 2.67 7.94
N GLU A 81 -0.51 3.00 7.26
CA GLU A 81 0.79 2.35 7.47
C GLU A 81 1.33 2.55 8.90
N LYS A 82 1.05 3.72 9.50
CA LYS A 82 1.50 4.05 10.86
C LYS A 82 0.67 3.40 11.95
N PHE A 83 -0.65 3.32 11.77
CA PHE A 83 -1.59 2.97 12.86
C PHE A 83 -2.35 1.66 12.65
N CYS A 84 -2.46 1.12 11.44
CA CYS A 84 -3.13 -0.15 11.17
C CYS A 84 -2.19 -1.35 11.42
N ARG A 85 -2.17 -1.81 12.68
CA ARG A 85 -1.38 -2.96 13.13
C ARG A 85 -2.26 -4.18 13.37
N ALA A 86 -1.68 -5.37 13.27
CA ALA A 86 -2.38 -6.60 13.65
C ALA A 86 -2.72 -6.59 15.16
N GLY A 87 -3.81 -7.26 15.54
CA GLY A 87 -4.21 -7.40 16.95
C GLY A 87 -5.15 -6.32 17.48
N GLN A 88 -5.68 -5.43 16.63
CA GLN A 88 -6.76 -4.54 17.03
C GLN A 88 -8.06 -5.33 17.23
N SER A 89 -8.71 -5.12 18.38
CA SER A 89 -9.97 -5.78 18.75
C SER A 89 -11.20 -4.88 18.60
N VAL A 90 -10.98 -3.59 18.37
CA VAL A 90 -12.04 -2.56 18.29
C VAL A 90 -11.84 -1.74 17.01
N LEU A 91 -12.94 -1.50 16.30
CA LEU A 91 -13.00 -0.62 15.14
C LEU A 91 -14.02 0.49 15.41
N PHE A 92 -13.57 1.74 15.38
CA PHE A 92 -14.46 2.89 15.37
C PHE A 92 -14.87 3.20 13.93
N LEU A 93 -16.17 3.28 13.67
CA LEU A 93 -16.72 3.48 12.33
C LEU A 93 -17.61 4.73 12.28
N GLY A 94 -17.23 5.69 11.44
CA GLY A 94 -18.06 6.84 11.09
C GLY A 94 -18.94 6.57 9.87
N MET A 95 -19.75 7.56 9.47
CA MET A 95 -20.58 7.45 8.26
C MET A 95 -19.79 7.78 6.98
N ASN A 96 -19.32 9.02 6.87
CA ASN A 96 -18.65 9.55 5.68
C ASN A 96 -17.79 10.78 6.04
N PRO A 97 -16.86 11.19 5.15
CA PRO A 97 -16.01 12.35 5.38
C PRO A 97 -16.80 13.64 5.65
N GLY A 98 -16.42 14.35 6.72
CA GLY A 98 -16.78 15.75 6.92
C GLY A 98 -15.95 16.68 6.02
N PRO A 99 -16.46 17.89 5.68
CA PRO A 99 -15.86 18.77 4.69
C PRO A 99 -14.57 19.45 5.14
N PHE A 100 -14.25 19.47 6.44
CA PHE A 100 -13.10 20.19 7.00
C PHE A 100 -12.10 19.28 7.73
N GLY A 101 -12.35 17.98 7.75
CA GLY A 101 -11.58 16.94 8.40
C GLY A 101 -11.11 15.96 7.34
N MET A 102 -11.71 14.78 7.25
CA MET A 102 -11.25 13.74 6.32
C MET A 102 -11.26 14.18 4.85
N ALA A 103 -12.18 15.05 4.42
CA ALA A 103 -12.13 15.60 3.05
C ALA A 103 -10.91 16.48 2.80
N GLN A 104 -10.29 17.05 3.84
CA GLN A 104 -9.08 17.86 3.72
C GLN A 104 -7.82 17.02 3.96
N THR A 105 -7.89 16.04 4.86
CA THR A 105 -6.70 15.38 5.40
C THR A 105 -6.52 13.95 4.94
N GLY A 106 -7.56 13.31 4.40
CA GLY A 106 -7.58 11.87 4.12
C GLY A 106 -7.69 10.99 5.37
N VAL A 107 -7.64 11.56 6.58
CA VAL A 107 -7.66 10.78 7.83
C VAL A 107 -9.08 10.72 8.40
N PRO A 108 -9.60 9.53 8.81
CA PRO A 108 -10.91 9.42 9.46
C PRO A 108 -10.99 10.30 10.72
N PHE A 109 -12.08 11.05 10.87
CA PHE A 109 -12.25 12.05 11.94
C PHE A 109 -11.12 13.09 12.00
N GLY A 110 -10.37 13.27 10.91
CA GLY A 110 -9.08 13.95 10.91
C GLY A 110 -9.17 15.47 10.85
N GLU A 111 -9.46 16.10 12.00
CA GLU A 111 -9.23 17.54 12.17
C GLU A 111 -7.75 17.88 11.92
N VAL A 112 -7.50 18.97 11.19
CA VAL A 112 -6.18 19.27 10.60
C VAL A 112 -5.07 19.35 11.64
N ARG A 113 -5.27 20.08 12.75
CA ARG A 113 -4.22 20.22 13.77
C ARG A 113 -3.92 18.89 14.42
N SER A 114 -4.94 18.09 14.71
CA SER A 114 -4.77 16.76 15.30
C SER A 114 -4.01 15.81 14.36
N VAL A 115 -4.29 15.89 13.06
CA VAL A 115 -3.59 15.12 12.02
C VAL A 115 -2.11 15.51 11.90
N VAL A 116 -1.82 16.81 11.86
CA VAL A 116 -0.46 17.32 11.65
C VAL A 116 0.36 17.33 12.94
N ASP A 117 -0.19 17.86 14.03
CA ASP A 117 0.54 18.13 15.27
C ASP A 117 0.58 16.91 16.20
N TRP A 118 -0.46 16.08 16.22
CA TRP A 118 -0.51 14.93 17.13
C TRP A 118 -0.22 13.60 16.41
N LEU A 119 -0.98 13.28 15.36
CA LEU A 119 -0.78 12.05 14.59
C LEU A 119 0.50 12.10 13.74
N LYS A 120 1.05 13.29 13.47
CA LYS A 120 2.23 13.53 12.64
C LYS A 120 2.11 12.85 11.27
N ILE A 121 0.98 13.08 10.60
CA ILE A 121 0.73 12.63 9.23
C ILE A 121 1.19 13.68 8.25
N THR A 122 1.77 13.22 7.15
CA THR A 122 2.33 14.04 6.08
C THR A 122 1.95 13.43 4.73
N GLY A 123 1.94 14.25 3.69
CA GLY A 123 1.65 13.81 2.32
C GLY A 123 1.03 14.95 1.53
N GLU A 124 1.05 14.83 0.21
CA GLU A 124 0.40 15.79 -0.66
C GLU A 124 -1.11 15.52 -0.73
N VAL A 125 -1.88 16.60 -0.77
CA VAL A 125 -3.33 16.57 -0.99
C VAL A 125 -3.61 17.29 -2.29
N GLY A 126 -4.09 16.55 -3.29
CA GLY A 126 -4.58 17.08 -4.55
C GLY A 126 -6.01 17.61 -4.45
N HIS A 127 -6.69 17.69 -5.59
CA HIS A 127 -8.05 18.23 -5.69
C HIS A 127 -9.00 17.24 -6.37
N PRO A 128 -10.29 17.25 -6.00
CA PRO A 128 -11.32 16.57 -6.78
C PRO A 128 -11.48 17.23 -8.15
N HIS A 129 -11.92 16.46 -9.15
CA HIS A 129 -12.07 16.95 -10.53
C HIS A 129 -13.07 18.12 -10.66
N ASP A 130 -14.18 18.10 -9.91
CA ASP A 130 -15.20 19.15 -9.93
C ASP A 130 -15.49 19.67 -8.52
N GLU A 131 -14.84 20.77 -8.18
CA GLU A 131 -14.85 21.35 -6.84
C GLU A 131 -15.89 22.47 -6.70
N HIS A 132 -16.76 22.34 -5.69
CA HIS A 132 -17.73 23.38 -5.37
C HIS A 132 -17.03 24.60 -4.73
N PRO A 133 -17.29 25.84 -5.17
CA PRO A 133 -16.58 27.04 -4.67
C PRO A 133 -16.64 27.28 -3.15
N LYS A 134 -17.70 26.78 -2.48
CA LYS A 134 -17.87 26.86 -1.01
C LYS A 134 -17.33 25.65 -0.23
N ARG A 135 -16.75 24.66 -0.91
CA ARG A 135 -16.22 23.41 -0.34
C ARG A 135 -14.89 23.08 -0.99
N ARG A 136 -13.97 24.03 -0.89
CA ARG A 136 -12.62 23.87 -1.44
C ARG A 136 -11.77 22.97 -0.56
N ILE A 137 -10.91 22.20 -1.20
CA ILE A 137 -9.87 21.41 -0.59
C ILE A 137 -8.61 22.28 -0.54
N THR A 138 -8.17 22.58 0.68
CA THR A 138 -6.91 23.28 0.95
C THR A 138 -5.92 22.38 1.69
N GLY A 139 -6.26 21.10 1.84
CA GLY A 139 -5.37 20.07 2.35
C GLY A 139 -5.03 20.25 3.82
N LEU A 140 -3.81 19.85 4.19
CA LEU A 140 -3.26 19.99 5.54
C LEU A 140 -3.00 21.45 5.96
N ALA A 141 -3.22 22.42 5.05
CA ALA A 141 -3.18 23.86 5.36
C ALA A 141 -4.57 24.44 5.66
N CYS A 142 -5.63 23.62 5.71
CA CYS A 142 -6.97 24.10 6.01
C CYS A 142 -7.08 24.67 7.42
N THR A 143 -7.65 25.88 7.53
CA THR A 143 -7.79 26.62 8.80
C THR A 143 -9.18 26.50 9.41
N GLN A 144 -10.12 25.86 8.71
CA GLN A 144 -11.49 25.66 9.19
C GLN A 144 -11.53 24.45 10.13
N LYS A 145 -12.32 24.55 11.19
CA LYS A 145 -12.49 23.46 12.17
C LYS A 145 -13.64 22.53 11.76
N GLU A 146 -13.42 21.23 11.94
CA GLU A 146 -14.47 20.20 11.82
C GLU A 146 -15.25 20.13 13.13
N ARG A 147 -16.57 20.41 13.10
CA ARG A 147 -17.41 20.37 14.33
C ARG A 147 -17.45 18.99 14.99
N GLN A 148 -17.36 17.90 14.24
CA GLN A 148 -17.41 16.54 14.80
C GLN A 148 -16.24 16.25 15.76
N TRP A 149 -15.12 16.97 15.63
CA TRP A 149 -13.95 16.81 16.50
C TRP A 149 -14.17 17.42 17.89
N GLU A 150 -14.93 18.52 17.98
CA GLU A 150 -15.26 19.16 19.27
C GLU A 150 -16.13 18.24 20.15
N GLU A 151 -16.92 17.35 19.55
CA GLU A 151 -17.71 16.36 20.28
C GLU A 151 -16.88 15.13 20.69
N PHE A 152 -15.91 14.71 19.87
CA PHE A 152 -15.08 13.53 20.15
C PHE A 152 -13.95 13.82 21.16
N ASN A 153 -13.53 15.08 21.30
CA ASN A 153 -12.51 15.51 22.25
C ASN A 153 -12.83 16.90 22.84
N PRO A 154 -13.71 16.99 23.85
CA PRO A 154 -13.99 18.24 24.55
C PRO A 154 -12.73 18.80 25.26
N PRO A 155 -12.70 20.11 25.58
CA PRO A 155 -11.52 20.76 26.20
C PRO A 155 -11.10 20.16 27.54
#